data_AF-A0A429ENY0-F1
#
_entry.id   AF-A0A429ENY0-F1
#
_cell.length_a   1.000
_cell.length_b   1.000
_cell.length_c   1.000
_cell.angle_alpha   90.00
_cell.angle_beta   90.00
_cell.angle_gamma   90.00
#
_symmetry.space_group_name_H-M   'P 1'
#
loop_
_entity.id
_entity.type
_entity.pdbx_description
1 polymer ?
#
loop_
_entity_poly.entity_id
_entity_poly.type
_entity_poly.pdbx_seq_one_letter_code
_entity_poly.pdbx_strand_id
1 'polypeptide(L)'
;MSEQPQFTVKVDQNKYLPEGGREVHAIVSVEASAAGGEGGAVLAAGPATRASEVVIIDTSGSMSYPDTKLRAAVEAAQVAVDTLRDGVEFAVVSGSNVATMVFPERPGLVPANDENRRLAKEALGRLRASGGTAIGSWLRLADELFADREGIRHAILLTDGKNQHETPEQLDAVLFRCEGRFICDCRGVGTDWEVAELRKVASALLGGVDIVRDPAGLVADFQAMTEAAMGKTVADVALRLQTPQTAKLKFVKQVLPTVEDLTGRRVEVPPQAGDYPLGAWGEESRDYHVCVELPPGEVGKVMRAVWVKLVVPGPPGEEAQVLATGNVLAEWTDDEARSTRINERVAHYTGQAELAVAIQEGLQARERGDEDTATARLGRAVVLADAAGNEEITSLLRKVVDVVDPATGTVRLKKNVDKADEMSLDTRSTKTVRTRKDETVNNRAQKG
;
A
#
# COMPACT_ATOMS: atom_id res chain seq x y z
N MET A 1 -20.85 -6.61 -22.42
CA MET A 1 -19.69 -5.70 -22.38
C MET A 1 -18.99 -5.97 -21.07
N SER A 2 -17.68 -6.21 -21.08
CA SER A 2 -16.92 -6.58 -19.88
C SER A 2 -16.90 -5.44 -18.87
N GLU A 3 -17.29 -5.71 -17.61
CA GLU A 3 -17.23 -4.77 -16.47
C GLU A 3 -15.80 -4.49 -15.99
N GLN A 4 -14.80 -4.55 -16.87
CA GLN A 4 -13.43 -4.20 -16.52
C GLN A 4 -13.32 -2.67 -16.40
N PRO A 5 -12.65 -2.16 -15.36
CA PRO A 5 -12.47 -0.74 -15.19
C PRO A 5 -11.67 -0.15 -16.36
N GLN A 6 -12.03 1.06 -16.76
CA GLN A 6 -11.29 1.80 -17.75
C GLN A 6 -10.08 2.44 -17.08
N PHE A 7 -8.89 2.09 -17.56
CA PHE A 7 -7.63 2.65 -17.08
C PHE A 7 -7.20 3.84 -17.92
N THR A 8 -6.67 4.86 -17.25
CA THR A 8 -5.94 5.96 -17.89
C THR A 8 -4.59 6.14 -17.23
N VAL A 9 -3.61 6.59 -18.01
CA VAL A 9 -2.27 6.95 -17.55
C VAL A 9 -2.02 8.40 -17.95
N LYS A 10 -1.76 9.26 -16.96
CA LYS A 10 -1.36 10.66 -17.15
C LYS A 10 0.08 10.83 -16.65
N VAL A 11 0.87 11.68 -17.34
CA VAL A 11 2.27 11.92 -16.99
C VAL A 11 2.47 13.42 -16.74
N ASP A 12 2.88 13.75 -15.52
CA ASP A 12 3.24 15.09 -15.10
C ASP A 12 4.75 15.19 -14.88
N GLN A 13 5.38 16.11 -15.59
CA GLN A 13 6.84 16.30 -15.53
C GLN A 13 7.21 17.72 -15.96
N ASN A 14 8.42 18.15 -15.60
CA ASN A 14 9.14 19.10 -16.44
C ASN A 14 9.99 18.30 -17.43
N LYS A 15 9.70 18.40 -18.73
CA LYS A 15 10.47 17.69 -19.76
C LYS A 15 11.77 18.39 -20.13
N TYR A 16 11.96 19.64 -19.71
CA TYR A 16 13.13 20.43 -20.07
C TYR A 16 14.26 20.20 -19.10
N LEU A 17 15.41 19.76 -19.62
CA LEU A 17 16.65 19.61 -18.87
C LEU A 17 17.61 20.74 -19.25
N PRO A 18 18.40 21.27 -18.30
CA PRO A 18 19.49 22.18 -18.66
C PRO A 18 20.54 21.44 -19.49
N GLU A 19 21.42 22.19 -20.18
CA GLU A 19 22.57 21.59 -20.86
C GLU A 19 23.39 20.72 -19.89
N GLY A 20 23.72 19.50 -20.31
CA GLY A 20 24.40 18.51 -19.45
C GLY A 20 23.51 17.86 -18.37
N GLY A 21 22.24 18.25 -18.23
CA GLY A 21 21.29 17.64 -17.31
C GLY A 21 21.03 16.16 -17.64
N ARG A 22 20.79 15.34 -16.62
CA ARG A 22 20.74 13.87 -16.78
C ARG A 22 19.52 13.21 -16.16
N GLU A 23 18.90 13.82 -15.16
CA GLU A 23 17.81 13.19 -14.41
C GLU A 23 16.46 13.74 -14.84
N VAL A 24 15.57 12.84 -15.25
CA VAL A 24 14.17 13.15 -15.58
C VAL A 24 13.29 12.58 -14.48
N HIS A 25 12.48 13.45 -13.87
CA HIS A 25 11.47 13.08 -12.90
C HIS A 25 10.07 13.22 -13.50
N ALA A 26 9.24 12.21 -13.30
CA ALA A 26 7.85 12.23 -13.70
C ALA A 26 6.95 11.61 -12.64
N ILE A 27 5.76 12.18 -12.49
CA ILE A 27 4.63 11.56 -11.78
C ILE A 27 3.76 10.90 -12.82
N VAL A 28 3.62 9.59 -12.71
CA VAL A 28 2.72 8.76 -13.52
C VAL A 28 1.46 8.53 -12.69
N SER A 29 0.38 9.19 -13.05
CA SER A 29 -0.93 8.99 -12.43
C SER A 29 -1.71 7.91 -13.18
N VAL A 30 -2.07 6.86 -12.46
CA VAL A 30 -2.91 5.77 -12.95
C VAL A 30 -4.28 5.92 -12.30
N GLU A 31 -5.32 5.91 -13.13
CA GLU A 31 -6.71 6.05 -12.69
C GLU A 31 -7.52 4.93 -13.32
N ALA A 32 -8.19 4.15 -12.47
CA ALA A 32 -9.11 3.10 -12.84
C ALA A 32 -10.53 3.57 -12.46
N SER A 33 -11.38 3.70 -13.46
CA SER A 33 -12.78 4.14 -13.29
C SER A 33 -13.72 3.02 -13.72
N ALA A 34 -14.92 2.96 -13.13
CA ALA A 34 -15.97 2.12 -13.68
C ALA A 34 -16.19 2.49 -15.16
N ALA A 35 -16.33 1.49 -16.04
CA ALA A 35 -16.66 1.76 -17.44
C ALA A 35 -18.03 2.50 -17.50
N GLY A 36 -18.03 3.81 -17.80
CA GLY A 36 -19.27 4.61 -17.86
C GLY A 36 -20.23 4.12 -18.96
N GLY A 37 -21.54 4.38 -18.95
CA GLY A 37 -22.41 5.23 -18.13
C GLY A 37 -23.61 5.70 -18.99
N GLU A 38 -24.78 5.90 -18.38
CA GLU A 38 -26.07 6.40 -18.94
C GLU A 38 -26.96 5.43 -19.76
N GLY A 39 -28.13 5.09 -19.18
CA GLY A 39 -29.33 4.71 -19.94
C GLY A 39 -29.29 3.36 -20.65
N GLY A 40 -29.06 2.26 -19.93
CA GLY A 40 -29.20 0.91 -20.49
C GLY A 40 -29.57 -0.08 -19.41
N ALA A 41 -30.66 -0.83 -19.63
CA ALA A 41 -31.20 -1.83 -18.71
C ALA A 41 -30.12 -2.73 -18.09
N VAL A 42 -30.37 -3.14 -16.84
CA VAL A 42 -29.61 -4.14 -16.09
C VAL A 42 -29.46 -5.41 -16.94
N LEU A 43 -28.37 -5.50 -17.70
CA LEU A 43 -27.99 -6.71 -18.42
C LEU A 43 -27.03 -7.47 -17.50
N ALA A 44 -27.36 -8.74 -17.28
CA ALA A 44 -26.67 -9.65 -16.37
C ALA A 44 -25.14 -9.49 -16.41
N ALA A 45 -24.56 -9.31 -15.22
CA ALA A 45 -23.14 -9.15 -14.95
C ALA A 45 -22.33 -10.24 -15.68
N GLY A 46 -21.20 -9.84 -16.27
CA GLY A 46 -20.19 -10.81 -16.70
C GLY A 46 -19.67 -11.61 -15.50
N PRO A 47 -18.93 -12.71 -15.71
CA PRO A 47 -18.35 -13.43 -14.58
C PRO A 47 -17.41 -12.48 -13.83
N ALA A 48 -17.73 -12.20 -12.56
CA ALA A 48 -16.88 -11.42 -11.68
C ALA A 48 -15.49 -12.07 -11.62
N THR A 49 -14.44 -11.23 -11.63
CA THR A 49 -13.06 -11.69 -11.43
C THR A 49 -12.99 -12.54 -10.17
N ARG A 50 -12.46 -13.77 -10.30
CA ARG A 50 -12.31 -14.69 -9.17
C ARG A 50 -11.53 -13.98 -8.06
N ALA A 51 -12.00 -14.16 -6.83
CA ALA A 51 -11.35 -13.61 -5.66
C ALA A 51 -11.28 -14.67 -4.56
N SER A 52 -10.24 -14.59 -3.76
CA SER A 52 -10.02 -15.43 -2.59
C SER A 52 -9.55 -14.58 -1.40
N GLU A 53 -10.14 -14.83 -0.23
CA GLU A 53 -9.85 -14.10 1.01
C GLU A 53 -9.35 -15.05 2.12
N VAL A 54 -8.26 -14.71 2.80
CA VAL A 54 -7.84 -15.43 4.02
C VAL A 54 -7.81 -14.45 5.19
N VAL A 55 -8.66 -14.69 6.20
CA VAL A 55 -8.70 -13.89 7.42
C VAL A 55 -7.81 -14.57 8.48
N ILE A 56 -6.70 -13.93 8.83
CA ILE A 56 -5.72 -14.42 9.80
C ILE A 56 -5.88 -13.66 11.11
N ILE A 57 -6.28 -14.37 12.16
CA ILE A 57 -6.52 -13.80 13.49
C ILE A 57 -5.45 -14.30 14.45
N ASP A 58 -4.70 -13.37 15.06
CA ASP A 58 -3.86 -13.70 16.20
C ASP A 58 -4.69 -14.25 17.36
N THR A 59 -4.23 -15.39 17.85
CA THR A 59 -4.80 -16.13 18.98
C THR A 59 -3.70 -16.44 19.99
N SER A 60 -2.61 -15.67 20.01
CA SER A 60 -1.56 -15.72 21.02
C SER A 60 -2.11 -15.47 22.43
N GLY A 61 -1.35 -15.85 23.45
CA GLY A 61 -1.79 -15.69 24.85
C GLY A 61 -2.16 -14.26 25.24
N SER A 62 -1.53 -13.24 24.65
CA SER A 62 -1.80 -11.82 24.92
C SER A 62 -3.21 -11.40 24.51
N MET A 63 -3.81 -12.06 23.52
CA MET A 63 -5.18 -11.80 23.07
C MET A 63 -6.23 -12.12 24.14
N SER A 64 -5.87 -12.84 25.21
CA SER A 64 -6.75 -13.11 26.36
C SER A 64 -6.89 -11.94 27.34
N TYR A 65 -6.00 -10.93 27.29
CA TYR A 65 -6.00 -9.82 28.25
C TYR A 65 -5.75 -8.45 27.60
N PRO A 66 -6.70 -7.51 27.67
CA PRO A 66 -8.07 -7.72 28.14
C PRO A 66 -8.85 -8.68 27.23
N ASP A 67 -9.88 -9.33 27.78
CA ASP A 67 -10.72 -10.29 27.06
C ASP A 67 -11.48 -9.67 25.87
N THR A 68 -11.57 -8.34 25.86
CA THR A 68 -12.13 -7.54 24.77
C THR A 68 -11.34 -7.65 23.47
N LYS A 69 -10.02 -7.91 23.50
CA LYS A 69 -9.19 -8.03 22.29
C LYS A 69 -9.63 -9.20 21.41
N LEU A 70 -9.64 -10.42 21.97
CA LEU A 70 -10.09 -11.60 21.22
C LEU A 70 -11.57 -11.50 20.82
N ARG A 71 -12.44 -10.97 21.69
CA ARG A 71 -13.86 -10.80 21.35
C ARG A 71 -14.05 -9.86 20.16
N ALA A 72 -13.39 -8.71 20.17
CA ALA A 72 -13.47 -7.75 19.07
C ALA A 72 -12.82 -8.28 17.79
N ALA A 73 -11.71 -9.02 17.89
CA ALA A 73 -11.10 -9.71 16.74
C ALA A 73 -12.05 -10.74 16.12
N VAL A 74 -12.75 -11.53 16.94
CA VAL A 74 -13.78 -12.47 16.49
C VAL A 74 -14.93 -11.73 15.81
N GLU A 75 -15.45 -10.66 16.42
CA GLU A 75 -16.55 -9.86 15.84
C GLU A 75 -16.14 -9.24 14.50
N ALA A 76 -14.95 -8.67 14.41
CA ALA A 76 -14.39 -8.10 13.18
C ALA A 76 -14.20 -9.16 12.09
N ALA A 77 -13.71 -10.35 12.43
CA ALA A 77 -13.60 -11.47 11.50
C ALA A 77 -14.96 -11.95 11.00
N GLN A 78 -15.98 -11.98 11.86
CA GLN A 78 -17.35 -12.31 11.45
C GLN A 78 -17.91 -11.28 10.48
N VAL A 79 -17.65 -9.98 10.70
CA VAL A 79 -18.06 -8.91 9.79
C VAL A 79 -17.32 -9.00 8.46
N ALA A 80 -16.01 -9.28 8.45
CA ALA A 80 -15.28 -9.55 7.21
C ALA A 80 -15.91 -10.73 6.44
N VAL A 81 -16.22 -11.84 7.11
CA VAL A 81 -16.91 -12.99 6.50
C VAL A 81 -18.28 -12.61 5.96
N ASP A 82 -19.06 -11.77 6.64
CA ASP A 82 -20.37 -11.30 6.15
C ASP A 82 -20.23 -10.32 4.96
N THR A 83 -19.11 -9.61 4.86
CA THR A 83 -18.83 -8.59 3.82
C THR A 83 -18.37 -9.20 2.49
N LEU A 84 -17.89 -10.45 2.49
CA LEU A 84 -17.48 -11.13 1.27
C LEU A 84 -18.61 -11.14 0.22
N ARG A 85 -18.27 -11.02 -1.07
CA ARG A 85 -19.25 -11.26 -2.15
C ARG A 85 -19.59 -12.75 -2.23
N ASP A 86 -20.82 -13.07 -2.62
CA ASP A 86 -21.22 -14.47 -2.81
C ASP A 86 -20.31 -15.17 -3.82
N GLY A 87 -19.92 -16.41 -3.49
CA GLY A 87 -19.04 -17.23 -4.31
C GLY A 87 -17.54 -16.97 -4.14
N VAL A 88 -17.13 -15.89 -3.46
CA VAL A 88 -15.71 -15.65 -3.14
C VAL A 88 -15.18 -16.77 -2.25
N GLU A 89 -14.06 -17.38 -2.64
CA GLU A 89 -13.48 -18.46 -1.87
C GLU A 89 -12.79 -17.89 -0.62
N PHE A 90 -13.04 -18.45 0.57
CA PHE A 90 -12.43 -17.93 1.78
C PHE A 90 -12.02 -19.01 2.79
N ALA A 91 -11.11 -18.60 3.69
CA ALA A 91 -10.77 -19.33 4.90
C ALA A 91 -10.52 -18.39 6.08
N VAL A 92 -10.61 -18.95 7.27
CA VAL A 92 -10.24 -18.31 8.54
C VAL A 92 -9.10 -19.13 9.15
N VAL A 93 -8.02 -18.43 9.51
CA VAL A 93 -6.81 -19.00 10.10
C VAL A 93 -6.60 -18.40 11.48
N SER A 94 -6.24 -19.26 12.43
CA SER A 94 -5.79 -18.86 13.76
C SER A 94 -4.26 -18.89 13.78
N GLY A 95 -3.68 -17.77 14.19
CA GLY A 95 -2.25 -17.58 14.34
C GLY A 95 -1.81 -17.69 15.80
N SER A 96 -0.79 -18.49 16.06
CA SER A 96 -0.08 -18.53 17.34
C SER A 96 1.44 -18.71 17.07
N ASN A 97 2.15 -19.54 17.84
CA ASN A 97 3.47 -20.04 17.43
C ASN A 97 3.39 -20.99 16.21
N VAL A 98 2.18 -21.40 15.85
CA VAL A 98 1.85 -22.11 14.59
C VAL A 98 0.57 -21.53 13.99
N ALA A 99 0.34 -21.76 12.70
CA ALA A 99 -0.90 -21.43 12.02
C ALA A 99 -1.81 -22.67 11.96
N THR A 100 -3.11 -22.49 12.22
CA THR A 100 -4.10 -23.58 12.12
C THR A 100 -5.36 -23.13 11.42
N MET A 101 -6.02 -24.06 10.74
CA MET A 101 -7.33 -23.80 10.12
C MET A 101 -8.40 -23.64 11.21
N VAL A 102 -9.18 -22.57 11.13
CA VAL A 102 -10.41 -22.37 11.92
C VAL A 102 -11.61 -22.78 11.09
N PHE A 103 -11.61 -22.35 9.82
CA PHE A 103 -12.63 -22.71 8.85
C PHE A 103 -12.07 -22.61 7.43
N PRO A 104 -12.38 -23.55 6.51
CA PRO A 104 -12.99 -24.87 6.78
C PRO A 104 -12.10 -25.75 7.69
N GLU A 105 -12.64 -26.86 8.20
CA GLU A 105 -11.92 -27.74 9.16
C GLU A 105 -10.66 -28.40 8.55
N ARG A 106 -10.61 -28.53 7.22
CA ARG A 106 -9.46 -29.06 6.48
C ARG A 106 -8.81 -27.95 5.67
N PRO A 107 -7.50 -28.01 5.39
CA PRO A 107 -6.84 -27.03 4.54
C PRO A 107 -7.54 -26.89 3.19
N GLY A 108 -7.93 -25.66 2.86
CA GLY A 108 -8.64 -25.32 1.63
C GLY A 108 -9.44 -24.03 1.80
N LEU A 109 -10.01 -23.56 0.69
CA LEU A 109 -10.93 -22.44 0.65
C LEU A 109 -12.32 -22.95 0.25
N VAL A 110 -13.38 -22.31 0.73
CA VAL A 110 -14.77 -22.64 0.36
C VAL A 110 -15.51 -21.38 -0.08
N PRO A 111 -16.51 -21.48 -0.98
CA PRO A 111 -17.23 -20.31 -1.44
C PRO A 111 -18.05 -19.67 -0.31
N ALA A 112 -18.07 -18.34 -0.26
CA ALA A 112 -18.93 -17.56 0.60
C ALA A 112 -20.40 -17.76 0.15
N ASN A 113 -21.16 -18.43 1.00
CA ASN A 113 -22.60 -18.64 0.90
C ASN A 113 -23.18 -18.67 2.32
N ASP A 114 -24.52 -18.63 2.45
CA ASP A 114 -25.18 -18.57 3.76
C ASP A 114 -24.73 -19.68 4.74
N GLU A 115 -24.54 -20.90 4.23
CA GLU A 115 -24.12 -22.04 5.04
C GLU A 115 -22.68 -21.88 5.54
N ASN A 116 -21.74 -21.59 4.65
CA ASN A 116 -20.33 -21.46 4.98
C ASN A 116 -20.06 -20.22 5.84
N ARG A 117 -20.78 -19.10 5.63
CA ARG A 117 -20.71 -17.93 6.51
C ARG A 117 -21.16 -18.29 7.92
N ARG A 118 -22.31 -18.97 8.06
CA ARG A 118 -22.80 -19.42 9.38
C ARG A 118 -21.79 -20.35 10.07
N LEU A 119 -21.27 -21.35 9.36
CA LEU A 119 -20.29 -22.31 9.92
C LEU A 119 -18.98 -21.64 10.32
N ALA A 120 -18.48 -20.70 9.50
CA ALA A 120 -17.28 -19.91 9.83
C ALA A 120 -17.48 -19.08 11.11
N LYS A 121 -18.64 -18.42 11.25
CA LYS A 121 -18.97 -17.61 12.44
C LYS A 121 -19.08 -18.47 13.70
N GLU A 122 -19.65 -19.67 13.59
CA GLU A 122 -19.69 -20.65 14.68
C GLU A 122 -18.28 -21.12 15.08
N ALA A 123 -17.39 -21.35 14.11
CA ALA A 123 -16.00 -21.72 14.36
C ALA A 123 -15.20 -20.59 15.03
N LEU A 124 -15.36 -19.36 14.53
CA LEU A 124 -14.79 -18.14 15.13
C LEU A 124 -15.19 -17.97 16.60
N GLY A 125 -16.47 -18.20 16.95
CA GLY A 125 -16.94 -18.12 18.34
C GLY A 125 -16.30 -19.13 19.31
N ARG A 126 -15.64 -20.17 18.79
CA ARG A 126 -14.92 -21.18 19.58
C ARG A 126 -13.43 -20.87 19.76
N LEU A 127 -12.90 -19.81 19.14
CA LEU A 127 -11.50 -19.42 19.27
C LEU A 127 -11.10 -19.18 20.73
N ARG A 128 -9.87 -19.58 21.06
CA ARG A 128 -9.26 -19.39 22.37
C ARG A 128 -7.85 -18.89 22.18
N ALA A 129 -7.47 -17.91 22.99
CA ALA A 129 -6.13 -17.35 23.02
C ALA A 129 -5.17 -18.28 23.77
N SER A 130 -4.10 -18.73 23.10
CA SER A 130 -3.00 -19.52 23.67
C SER A 130 -1.78 -19.51 22.75
N GLY A 131 -0.59 -19.74 23.34
CA GLY A 131 0.65 -19.87 22.57
C GLY A 131 1.32 -18.53 22.26
N GLY A 132 2.28 -18.58 21.34
CA GLY A 132 3.12 -17.44 20.95
C GLY A 132 2.65 -16.72 19.70
N THR A 133 3.55 -15.97 19.07
CA THR A 133 3.32 -15.20 17.83
C THR A 133 4.46 -15.47 16.85
N ALA A 134 4.13 -16.14 15.74
CA ALA A 134 5.05 -16.45 14.63
C ALA A 134 4.37 -16.12 13.28
N ILE A 135 4.42 -14.85 12.88
CA ILE A 135 3.69 -14.27 11.74
C ILE A 135 4.01 -14.99 10.42
N GLY A 136 5.27 -15.31 10.17
CA GLY A 136 5.73 -16.05 9.00
C GLY A 136 5.11 -17.44 8.92
N SER A 137 4.76 -18.05 10.05
CA SER A 137 4.00 -19.31 10.02
C SER A 137 2.59 -19.14 9.48
N TRP A 138 1.95 -18.00 9.76
CA TRP A 138 0.59 -17.69 9.33
C TRP A 138 0.56 -17.34 7.84
N LEU A 139 1.51 -16.51 7.40
CA LEU A 139 1.68 -16.15 5.99
C LEU A 139 1.98 -17.38 5.12
N ARG A 140 2.77 -18.35 5.63
CA ARG A 140 3.03 -19.59 4.90
C ARG A 140 1.77 -20.43 4.67
N LEU A 141 0.90 -20.52 5.68
CA LEU A 141 -0.37 -21.24 5.53
C LEU A 141 -1.29 -20.50 4.55
N ALA A 142 -1.38 -19.17 4.62
CA ALA A 142 -2.13 -18.40 3.63
C ALA A 142 -1.59 -18.64 2.21
N ASP A 143 -0.27 -18.65 2.04
CA ASP A 143 0.38 -18.93 0.76
C ASP A 143 0.06 -20.33 0.19
N GLU A 144 -0.04 -21.34 1.06
CA GLU A 144 -0.45 -22.69 0.71
C GLU A 144 -1.93 -22.74 0.29
N LEU A 145 -2.81 -22.00 0.98
CA LEU A 145 -4.23 -21.90 0.62
C LEU A 145 -4.45 -21.21 -0.74
N PHE A 146 -3.59 -20.24 -1.07
CA PHE A 146 -3.65 -19.52 -2.35
C PHE A 146 -2.94 -20.20 -3.51
N ALA A 147 -2.20 -21.30 -3.29
CA ALA A 147 -1.25 -21.83 -4.27
C ALA A 147 -1.84 -22.16 -5.65
N ASP A 148 -3.09 -22.62 -5.69
CA ASP A 148 -3.80 -23.00 -6.92
C ASP A 148 -4.90 -21.99 -7.31
N ARG A 149 -4.86 -20.76 -6.77
CA ARG A 149 -5.90 -19.75 -6.96
C ARG A 149 -5.48 -18.72 -8.00
N GLU A 150 -6.37 -18.48 -8.95
CA GLU A 150 -6.24 -17.41 -9.93
C GLU A 150 -7.08 -16.19 -9.50
N GLY A 151 -6.77 -15.03 -10.09
CA GLY A 151 -7.50 -13.79 -9.81
C GLY A 151 -6.99 -13.08 -8.55
N ILE A 152 -7.90 -12.43 -7.83
CA ILE A 152 -7.57 -11.59 -6.67
C ILE A 152 -7.32 -12.49 -5.47
N ARG A 153 -6.14 -12.37 -4.84
CA ARG A 153 -5.78 -13.11 -3.63
C ARG A 153 -5.40 -12.12 -2.56
N HIS A 154 -6.16 -12.10 -1.47
CA HIS A 154 -6.01 -11.11 -0.42
C HIS A 154 -6.08 -11.76 0.97
N ALA A 155 -5.24 -11.28 1.88
CA ALA A 155 -5.24 -11.69 3.26
C ALA A 155 -5.38 -10.47 4.18
N ILE A 156 -6.18 -10.62 5.23
CA ILE A 156 -6.20 -9.70 6.37
C ILE A 156 -5.44 -10.36 7.51
N LEU A 157 -4.47 -9.66 8.08
CA LEU A 157 -3.68 -10.13 9.22
C LEU A 157 -3.87 -9.19 10.41
N LEU A 158 -4.34 -9.74 11.53
CA LEU A 158 -4.44 -9.03 12.80
C LEU A 158 -3.49 -9.63 13.84
N THR A 159 -2.74 -8.77 14.54
CA THR A 159 -1.90 -9.14 15.71
C THR A 159 -2.05 -8.13 16.84
N ASP A 160 -1.86 -8.57 18.09
CA ASP A 160 -1.68 -7.67 19.24
C ASP A 160 -0.25 -7.66 19.81
N GLY A 161 0.60 -8.55 19.29
CA GLY A 161 1.92 -8.83 19.84
C GLY A 161 3.04 -8.77 18.82
N LYS A 162 4.27 -8.75 19.34
CA LYS A 162 5.51 -8.82 18.56
C LYS A 162 5.78 -10.23 18.04
N ASN A 163 6.48 -10.33 16.92
CA ASN A 163 6.83 -11.58 16.27
C ASN A 163 8.00 -12.33 16.96
N GLN A 164 7.79 -12.79 18.18
CA GLN A 164 8.86 -13.27 19.07
C GLN A 164 9.17 -14.77 18.98
N HIS A 165 8.38 -15.54 18.23
CA HIS A 165 8.48 -17.00 18.18
C HIS A 165 9.02 -17.52 16.84
N GLU A 166 9.65 -16.65 16.07
CA GLU A 166 10.50 -16.96 14.91
C GLU A 166 11.62 -15.91 14.80
N THR A 167 12.66 -16.17 14.02
CA THR A 167 13.73 -15.20 13.78
C THR A 167 13.38 -14.24 12.64
N PRO A 168 13.99 -13.05 12.58
CA PRO A 168 13.81 -12.13 11.46
C PRO A 168 14.12 -12.76 10.10
N GLU A 169 15.13 -13.62 10.02
CA GLU A 169 15.53 -14.32 8.79
C GLU A 169 14.50 -15.36 8.35
N GLN A 170 13.80 -16.00 9.30
CA GLN A 170 12.70 -16.91 9.00
C GLN A 170 11.52 -16.15 8.40
N LEU A 171 11.18 -14.98 8.96
CA LEU A 171 10.16 -14.10 8.38
C LEU A 171 10.59 -13.63 6.98
N ASP A 172 11.85 -13.22 6.78
CA ASP A 172 12.37 -12.82 5.47
C ASP A 172 12.24 -13.91 4.41
N ALA A 173 12.59 -15.15 4.75
CA ALA A 173 12.46 -16.28 3.84
C ALA A 173 10.99 -16.54 3.44
N VAL A 174 10.05 -16.38 4.37
CA VAL A 174 8.61 -16.49 4.08
C VAL A 174 8.14 -15.35 3.19
N LEU A 175 8.51 -14.10 3.49
CA LEU A 175 8.11 -12.95 2.68
C LEU A 175 8.64 -13.04 1.25
N PHE A 176 9.89 -13.46 1.07
CA PHE A 176 10.47 -13.72 -0.25
C PHE A 176 9.67 -14.78 -1.03
N ARG A 177 9.19 -15.84 -0.37
CA ARG A 177 8.33 -16.85 -1.01
C ARG A 177 6.95 -16.30 -1.38
N CYS A 178 6.37 -15.46 -0.53
CA CYS A 178 5.00 -14.95 -0.69
C CYS A 178 4.90 -13.77 -1.67
N GLU A 179 6.02 -13.11 -2.00
CA GLU A 179 6.03 -11.94 -2.88
C GLU A 179 5.37 -12.25 -4.24
N GLY A 180 4.41 -11.38 -4.63
CA GLY A 180 3.64 -11.53 -5.87
C GLY A 180 2.56 -12.63 -5.84
N ARG A 181 2.41 -13.38 -4.73
CA ARG A 181 1.42 -14.47 -4.64
C ARG A 181 0.08 -14.00 -4.09
N PHE A 182 0.06 -13.07 -3.13
CA PHE A 182 -1.15 -12.45 -2.60
C PHE A 182 -0.86 -11.09 -2.00
N ILE A 183 -1.90 -10.29 -1.77
CA ILE A 183 -1.82 -9.02 -1.06
C ILE A 183 -2.14 -9.24 0.42
N CYS A 184 -1.43 -8.57 1.33
CA CYS A 184 -1.70 -8.69 2.77
C CYS A 184 -1.83 -7.34 3.46
N ASP A 185 -3.05 -6.99 3.87
CA ASP A 185 -3.32 -5.86 4.76
C ASP A 185 -3.14 -6.28 6.22
N CYS A 186 -2.38 -5.50 6.98
CA CYS A 186 -2.01 -5.80 8.35
C CYS A 186 -2.65 -4.79 9.33
N ARG A 187 -3.10 -5.28 10.49
CA ARG A 187 -3.57 -4.46 11.61
C ARG A 187 -2.93 -4.89 12.90
N GLY A 188 -2.46 -3.90 13.64
CA GLY A 188 -1.99 -4.09 15.00
C GLY A 188 -2.98 -3.48 15.99
N VAL A 189 -3.49 -4.29 16.92
CA VAL A 189 -4.42 -3.82 17.97
C VAL A 189 -3.68 -3.48 19.25
N GLY A 190 -4.02 -2.34 19.86
CA GLY A 190 -3.33 -1.83 21.03
C GLY A 190 -1.88 -1.43 20.72
N THR A 191 -0.97 -1.60 21.68
CA THR A 191 0.39 -1.06 21.62
C THR A 191 1.51 -2.06 21.88
N ASP A 192 1.20 -3.35 21.96
CA ASP A 192 2.16 -4.40 22.38
C ASP A 192 2.81 -5.15 21.21
N TRP A 193 2.64 -4.62 20.00
CA TRP A 193 3.23 -5.10 18.74
C TRP A 193 4.28 -4.11 18.21
N GLU A 194 4.99 -4.50 17.15
CA GLU A 194 6.07 -3.73 16.54
C GLU A 194 5.68 -3.21 15.16
N VAL A 195 5.74 -1.89 14.96
CA VAL A 195 5.29 -1.27 13.70
C VAL A 195 6.17 -1.69 12.53
N ALA A 196 7.49 -1.78 12.76
CA ALA A 196 8.44 -2.18 11.74
C ALA A 196 8.18 -3.61 11.22
N GLU A 197 7.71 -4.53 12.07
CA GLU A 197 7.42 -5.92 11.68
C GLU A 197 6.22 -5.99 10.72
N LEU A 198 5.10 -5.35 11.06
CA LEU A 198 3.91 -5.34 10.18
C LEU A 198 4.13 -4.51 8.92
N ARG A 199 4.88 -3.40 9.00
CA ARG A 199 5.25 -2.61 7.82
C ARG A 199 6.07 -3.44 6.83
N LYS A 200 6.97 -4.29 7.33
CA LYS A 200 7.77 -5.20 6.50
C LYS A 200 6.89 -6.19 5.73
N VAL A 201 5.89 -6.77 6.40
CA VAL A 201 4.89 -7.67 5.77
C VAL A 201 4.07 -6.92 4.72
N ALA A 202 3.47 -5.79 5.11
CA ALA A 202 2.61 -4.99 4.23
C ALA A 202 3.38 -4.51 2.98
N SER A 203 4.60 -4.02 3.14
CA SER A 203 5.47 -3.63 2.02
C SER A 203 5.75 -4.81 1.09
N ALA A 204 6.24 -5.95 1.63
CA ALA A 204 6.56 -7.13 0.84
C ALA A 204 5.35 -7.69 0.05
N LEU A 205 4.15 -7.56 0.60
CA LEU A 205 2.91 -8.09 0.04
C LEU A 205 1.97 -6.99 -0.47
N LEU A 206 2.50 -5.81 -0.82
CA LEU A 206 1.77 -4.71 -1.45
C LEU A 206 0.45 -4.30 -0.76
N GLY A 207 0.38 -4.47 0.56
CA GLY A 207 -0.75 -4.08 1.40
C GLY A 207 -0.44 -2.88 2.29
N GLY A 208 -1.34 -2.57 3.20
CA GLY A 208 -1.24 -1.50 4.19
C GLY A 208 -1.00 -1.99 5.62
N VAL A 209 -0.57 -1.06 6.48
CA VAL A 209 -0.48 -1.25 7.93
C VAL A 209 -1.15 -0.07 8.64
N ASP A 210 -1.95 -0.34 9.67
CA ASP A 210 -2.48 0.69 10.55
C ASP A 210 -2.63 0.16 11.99
N ILE A 211 -2.75 1.08 12.93
CA ILE A 211 -3.02 0.80 14.34
C ILE A 211 -4.51 0.89 14.62
N VAL A 212 -5.04 -0.13 15.29
CA VAL A 212 -6.36 -0.09 15.92
C VAL A 212 -6.17 0.10 17.41
N ARG A 213 -6.24 1.35 17.85
CA ARG A 213 -5.95 1.77 19.24
C ARG A 213 -6.83 1.07 20.27
N ASP A 214 -8.13 1.08 20.00
CA ASP A 214 -9.17 0.47 20.81
C ASP A 214 -9.74 -0.71 20.03
N PRO A 215 -9.78 -1.93 20.61
CA PRO A 215 -10.42 -3.09 19.98
C PRO A 215 -11.83 -2.81 19.42
N ALA A 216 -12.60 -1.88 20.00
CA ALA A 216 -13.91 -1.48 19.48
C ALA A 216 -13.87 -0.94 18.04
N GLY A 217 -12.72 -0.45 17.56
CA GLY A 217 -12.53 0.01 16.18
C GLY A 217 -12.30 -1.11 15.16
N LEU A 218 -12.03 -2.35 15.60
CA LEU A 218 -11.65 -3.46 14.70
C LEU A 218 -12.76 -3.79 13.70
N VAL A 219 -14.03 -3.73 14.12
CA VAL A 219 -15.17 -4.10 13.27
C VAL A 219 -15.27 -3.20 12.04
N ALA A 220 -15.25 -1.89 12.24
CA ALA A 220 -15.35 -0.93 11.15
C ALA A 220 -14.14 -1.00 10.20
N ASP A 221 -12.95 -1.25 10.75
CA ASP A 221 -11.72 -1.36 9.96
C ASP A 221 -11.68 -2.65 9.12
N PHE A 222 -12.08 -3.80 9.69
CA PHE A 222 -12.21 -5.05 8.94
C PHE A 222 -13.26 -4.94 7.83
N GLN A 223 -14.40 -4.33 8.13
CA GLN A 223 -15.42 -4.07 7.12
C GLN A 223 -14.85 -3.25 5.95
N ALA A 224 -14.19 -2.13 6.24
CA ALA A 224 -13.60 -1.26 5.22
C ALA A 224 -12.51 -1.98 4.39
N MET A 225 -11.66 -2.78 5.04
CA MET A 225 -10.64 -3.58 4.34
C MET A 225 -11.28 -4.61 3.41
N THR A 226 -12.27 -5.37 3.89
CA THR A 226 -12.95 -6.38 3.06
C THR A 226 -13.74 -5.73 1.93
N GLU A 227 -14.42 -4.60 2.16
CA GLU A 227 -15.08 -3.83 1.10
C GLU A 227 -14.09 -3.38 0.03
N ALA A 228 -12.92 -2.87 0.42
CA ALA A 228 -11.87 -2.45 -0.51
C ALA A 228 -11.29 -3.61 -1.32
N ALA A 229 -11.09 -4.78 -0.70
CA ALA A 229 -10.63 -6.00 -1.37
C ALA A 229 -11.69 -6.53 -2.34
N MET A 230 -12.97 -6.53 -1.94
CA MET A 230 -14.09 -6.97 -2.77
C MET A 230 -14.41 -6.01 -3.93
N GLY A 231 -14.04 -4.74 -3.79
CA GLY A 231 -14.13 -3.73 -4.86
C GLY A 231 -13.10 -3.90 -5.97
N LYS A 232 -12.10 -4.79 -5.81
CA LYS A 232 -11.12 -5.08 -6.85
C LYS A 232 -11.74 -5.94 -7.96
N THR A 233 -11.38 -5.63 -9.20
CA THR A 233 -11.93 -6.28 -10.41
C THR A 233 -10.84 -6.70 -11.40
N VAL A 234 -9.60 -6.25 -11.24
CA VAL A 234 -8.45 -6.68 -12.07
C VAL A 234 -7.33 -7.15 -11.15
N ALA A 235 -6.86 -8.37 -11.34
CA ALA A 235 -5.74 -8.94 -10.60
C ALA A 235 -4.40 -8.65 -11.30
N ASP A 236 -3.32 -8.71 -10.53
CA ASP A 236 -1.94 -8.82 -11.04
C ASP A 236 -1.52 -7.73 -12.03
N VAL A 237 -1.99 -6.49 -11.83
CA VAL A 237 -1.60 -5.35 -12.69
C VAL A 237 -0.14 -5.00 -12.45
N ALA A 238 0.60 -4.70 -13.53
CA ALA A 238 1.97 -4.24 -13.49
C ALA A 238 2.18 -2.91 -14.23
N LEU A 239 3.08 -2.08 -13.70
CA LEU A 239 3.61 -0.91 -14.39
C LEU A 239 4.86 -1.33 -15.17
N ARG A 240 4.69 -1.53 -16.49
CA ARG A 240 5.79 -1.85 -17.39
C ARG A 240 6.48 -0.58 -17.85
N LEU A 241 7.75 -0.43 -17.50
CA LEU A 241 8.58 0.71 -17.87
C LEU A 241 9.63 0.28 -18.88
N GLN A 242 9.51 0.78 -20.11
CA GLN A 242 10.47 0.52 -21.18
C GLN A 242 11.36 1.74 -21.41
N THR A 243 12.67 1.56 -21.35
CA THR A 243 13.66 2.65 -21.48
C THR A 243 14.55 2.45 -22.70
N PRO A 244 15.18 3.51 -23.25
CA PRO A 244 16.29 3.36 -24.19
C PRO A 244 17.47 2.60 -23.59
N GLN A 245 18.31 1.97 -24.42
CA GLN A 245 19.52 1.25 -23.98
C GLN A 245 20.48 2.09 -23.14
N THR A 246 20.55 3.38 -23.42
CA THR A 246 21.47 4.31 -22.76
C THR A 246 20.92 4.87 -21.45
N ALA A 247 19.65 4.60 -21.13
CA ALA A 247 18.99 5.12 -19.94
C ALA A 247 19.12 4.16 -18.76
N LYS A 248 19.25 4.70 -17.56
CA LYS A 248 19.24 3.95 -16.30
C LYS A 248 18.05 4.39 -15.46
N LEU A 249 17.12 3.48 -15.22
CA LEU A 249 16.04 3.73 -14.28
C LEU A 249 16.61 3.80 -12.85
N LYS A 250 16.38 4.90 -12.15
CA LYS A 250 16.95 5.19 -10.82
C LYS A 250 16.05 4.70 -9.71
N PHE A 251 14.76 5.05 -9.79
CA PHE A 251 13.76 4.55 -8.86
C PHE A 251 12.36 4.56 -9.47
N VAL A 252 11.49 3.73 -8.88
CA VAL A 252 10.04 3.74 -9.08
C VAL A 252 9.40 3.66 -7.70
N LYS A 253 8.67 4.70 -7.31
CA LYS A 253 8.01 4.77 -6.00
C LYS A 253 6.53 5.02 -6.18
N GLN A 254 5.67 4.25 -5.53
CA GLN A 254 4.31 4.72 -5.29
C GLN A 254 4.38 5.92 -4.34
N VAL A 255 3.62 6.96 -4.62
CA VAL A 255 3.57 8.19 -3.82
C VAL A 255 2.15 8.60 -3.44
N LEU A 256 1.14 7.87 -3.94
CA LEU A 256 -0.27 8.00 -3.57
C LEU A 256 -0.97 6.64 -3.74
N PRO A 257 -1.83 6.21 -2.81
CA PRO A 257 -2.23 6.86 -1.55
C PRO A 257 -1.20 6.75 -0.42
N THR A 258 -0.20 5.90 -0.61
CA THR A 258 0.90 5.68 0.32
C THR A 258 2.24 5.69 -0.39
N VAL A 259 3.30 6.10 0.31
CA VAL A 259 4.68 5.99 -0.15
C VAL A 259 5.13 4.53 -0.02
N GLU A 260 5.50 3.92 -1.14
CA GLU A 260 6.10 2.58 -1.19
C GLU A 260 7.20 2.57 -2.27
N ASP A 261 8.39 2.06 -1.93
CA ASP A 261 9.49 1.95 -2.89
C ASP A 261 9.41 0.64 -3.66
N LEU A 262 9.07 0.73 -4.95
CA LEU A 262 8.95 -0.42 -5.85
C LEU A 262 10.25 -0.72 -6.59
N THR A 263 11.30 0.09 -6.41
CA THR A 263 12.53 0.03 -7.23
C THR A 263 13.16 -1.37 -7.25
N GLY A 264 13.18 -2.05 -6.09
CA GLY A 264 13.72 -3.40 -5.93
C GLY A 264 12.79 -4.51 -6.44
N ARG A 265 11.54 -4.22 -6.79
CA ARG A 265 10.50 -5.19 -7.20
C ARG A 265 10.43 -5.40 -8.71
N ARG A 266 11.46 -5.00 -9.43
CA ARG A 266 11.50 -5.04 -10.89
C ARG A 266 11.61 -6.49 -11.37
N VAL A 267 10.68 -6.91 -12.24
CA VAL A 267 10.76 -8.15 -13.00
C VAL A 267 11.20 -7.82 -14.43
N GLU A 268 12.32 -8.37 -14.88
CA GLU A 268 12.85 -8.08 -16.22
C GLU A 268 11.94 -8.59 -17.33
N VAL A 269 11.63 -7.73 -18.31
CA VAL A 269 10.86 -8.06 -19.51
C VAL A 269 11.64 -7.62 -20.75
N PRO A 270 12.23 -8.55 -21.51
CA PRO A 270 12.99 -8.19 -22.70
C PRO A 270 12.08 -7.70 -23.85
N PRO A 271 12.56 -6.77 -24.71
CA PRO A 271 13.81 -6.02 -24.59
C PRO A 271 13.65 -4.69 -23.80
N GLN A 272 14.57 -4.42 -22.87
CA GLN A 272 14.70 -3.14 -22.16
C GLN A 272 13.44 -2.64 -21.44
N ALA A 273 12.61 -3.55 -20.94
CA ALA A 273 11.48 -3.23 -20.07
C ALA A 273 11.63 -3.91 -18.72
N GLY A 274 11.03 -3.33 -17.71
CA GLY A 274 10.87 -3.94 -16.39
C GLY A 274 9.44 -3.74 -15.90
N ASP A 275 8.86 -4.79 -15.35
CA ASP A 275 7.53 -4.77 -14.74
C ASP A 275 7.67 -4.50 -13.24
N TYR A 276 6.85 -3.58 -12.74
CA TYR A 276 6.72 -3.28 -11.32
C TYR A 276 5.33 -3.71 -10.86
N PRO A 277 5.21 -4.64 -9.91
CA PRO A 277 3.91 -5.18 -9.50
C PRO A 277 3.11 -4.11 -8.77
N LEU A 278 1.85 -3.94 -9.18
CA LEU A 278 0.90 -3.01 -8.57
C LEU A 278 -0.25 -3.74 -7.86
N GLY A 279 -0.29 -5.07 -7.93
CA GLY A 279 -1.32 -5.89 -7.31
C GLY A 279 -2.70 -5.73 -7.97
N ALA A 280 -3.75 -5.86 -7.17
CA ALA A 280 -5.14 -5.81 -7.64
C ALA A 280 -5.67 -4.37 -7.69
N TRP A 281 -6.57 -4.12 -8.65
CA TRP A 281 -7.17 -2.82 -8.92
C TRP A 281 -8.69 -2.91 -8.98
N GLY A 282 -9.35 -1.93 -8.38
CA GLY A 282 -10.78 -1.63 -8.51
C GLY A 282 -10.97 -0.21 -9.04
N GLU A 283 -12.04 0.47 -8.61
CA GLU A 283 -12.17 1.91 -8.81
C GLU A 283 -11.26 2.67 -7.85
N GLU A 284 -10.13 3.17 -8.36
CA GLU A 284 -9.12 3.83 -7.55
C GLU A 284 -8.13 4.62 -8.40
N SER A 285 -7.26 5.38 -7.75
CA SER A 285 -6.16 6.07 -8.42
C SER A 285 -4.92 6.07 -7.55
N ARG A 286 -3.78 5.82 -8.20
CA ARG A 286 -2.45 5.78 -7.58
C ARG A 286 -1.47 6.57 -8.42
N ASP A 287 -0.51 7.22 -7.76
CA ASP A 287 0.53 8.00 -8.41
C ASP A 287 1.90 7.35 -8.17
N TYR A 288 2.74 7.35 -9.20
CA TYR A 288 4.08 6.79 -9.16
C TYR A 288 5.12 7.84 -9.54
N HIS A 289 6.12 8.04 -8.69
CA HIS A 289 7.28 8.86 -9.00
C HIS A 289 8.35 7.99 -9.67
N VAL A 290 8.61 8.29 -10.94
CA VAL A 290 9.63 7.63 -11.76
C VAL A 290 10.79 8.60 -11.96
N CYS A 291 12.00 8.14 -11.66
CA CYS A 291 13.23 8.84 -11.99
C CYS A 291 14.08 7.99 -12.94
N VAL A 292 14.50 8.60 -14.04
CA VAL A 292 15.40 7.98 -15.02
C VAL A 292 16.59 8.89 -15.27
N GLU A 293 17.76 8.29 -15.31
CA GLU A 293 19.01 8.93 -15.70
C GLU A 293 19.27 8.68 -17.18
N LEU A 294 19.55 9.74 -17.93
CA LEU A 294 19.87 9.74 -19.34
C LEU A 294 21.31 10.25 -19.55
N PRO A 295 21.99 9.83 -20.63
CA PRO A 295 23.18 10.54 -21.09
C PRO A 295 22.77 11.95 -21.53
N PRO A 296 23.67 12.96 -21.40
CA PRO A 296 23.42 14.28 -21.95
C PRO A 296 23.06 14.23 -23.43
N GLY A 297 22.04 14.98 -23.81
CA GLY A 297 21.57 15.10 -25.19
C GLY A 297 21.90 16.45 -25.80
N GLU A 298 21.63 16.57 -27.10
CA GLU A 298 21.76 17.83 -27.85
C GLU A 298 20.61 18.79 -27.52
N VAL A 299 20.93 20.08 -27.41
CA VAL A 299 19.94 21.15 -27.20
C VAL A 299 18.90 21.14 -28.32
N GLY A 300 17.62 21.23 -27.96
CA GLY A 300 16.47 21.23 -28.86
C GLY A 300 15.97 19.84 -29.28
N LYS A 301 16.70 18.76 -28.96
CA LYS A 301 16.30 17.40 -29.29
C LYS A 301 15.34 16.83 -28.26
N VAL A 302 14.14 16.44 -28.72
CA VAL A 302 13.16 15.73 -27.89
C VAL A 302 13.36 14.22 -28.03
N MET A 303 13.34 13.51 -26.90
CA MET A 303 13.32 12.06 -26.88
C MET A 303 12.36 11.50 -25.84
N ARG A 304 11.99 10.23 -26.01
CA ARG A 304 11.25 9.48 -25.00
C ARG A 304 12.23 8.85 -24.01
N ALA A 305 12.17 9.29 -22.77
CA ALA A 305 12.96 8.77 -21.67
C ALA A 305 12.40 7.42 -21.16
N VAL A 306 11.07 7.31 -21.05
CA VAL A 306 10.39 6.07 -20.65
C VAL A 306 9.08 5.94 -21.43
N TRP A 307 8.81 4.76 -21.96
CA TRP A 307 7.47 4.36 -22.38
C TRP A 307 6.80 3.60 -21.24
N VAL A 308 5.78 4.22 -20.67
CA VAL A 308 4.99 3.66 -19.57
C VAL A 308 3.84 2.86 -20.17
N LYS A 309 3.67 1.62 -19.73
CA LYS A 309 2.52 0.77 -20.06
C LYS A 309 1.95 0.21 -18.78
N LEU A 310 0.64 0.36 -18.58
CA LEU A 310 -0.07 -0.41 -17.57
C LEU A 310 -0.52 -1.72 -18.23
N VAL A 311 -0.17 -2.85 -17.62
CA VAL A 311 -0.42 -4.17 -18.22
C VAL A 311 -1.01 -5.15 -17.22
N VAL A 312 -1.77 -6.12 -17.72
CA VAL A 312 -2.00 -7.40 -17.03
C VAL A 312 -1.05 -8.41 -17.68
N PRO A 313 -0.05 -8.94 -16.95
CA PRO A 313 0.84 -9.98 -17.47
C PRO A 313 0.01 -11.19 -17.91
N GLY A 314 0.32 -11.71 -19.10
CA GLY A 314 -0.25 -12.99 -19.55
C GLY A 314 0.48 -14.18 -18.90
N PRO A 315 -0.07 -15.40 -19.02
CA PRO A 315 0.65 -16.63 -18.71
C PRO A 315 2.01 -16.70 -19.43
N PRO A 316 2.96 -17.51 -18.95
CA PRO A 316 4.25 -17.68 -19.62
C PRO A 316 4.10 -18.03 -21.11
N GLY A 317 4.61 -17.16 -21.98
CA GLY A 317 4.54 -17.33 -23.44
C GLY A 317 3.41 -16.55 -24.13
N GLU A 318 2.49 -15.95 -23.38
CA GLU A 318 1.46 -15.07 -23.91
C GLU A 318 1.84 -13.58 -23.79
N GLU A 319 1.33 -12.77 -24.72
CA GLU A 319 1.54 -11.31 -24.65
C GLU A 319 0.71 -10.71 -23.51
N ALA A 320 1.31 -9.75 -22.80
CA ALA A 320 0.62 -9.01 -21.76
C ALA A 320 -0.48 -8.12 -22.37
N GLN A 321 -1.65 -8.08 -21.73
CA GLN A 321 -2.72 -7.17 -22.12
C GLN A 321 -2.35 -5.75 -21.71
N VAL A 322 -2.23 -4.84 -22.68
CA VAL A 322 -1.97 -3.42 -22.41
C VAL A 322 -3.29 -2.72 -22.10
N LEU A 323 -3.39 -2.15 -20.89
CA LEU A 323 -4.57 -1.44 -20.40
C LEU A 323 -4.53 0.06 -20.74
N ALA A 324 -3.36 0.69 -20.61
CA ALA A 324 -3.14 2.10 -20.88
C ALA A 324 -1.65 2.38 -21.12
N THR A 325 -1.33 3.52 -21.75
CA THR A 325 0.07 3.93 -21.99
C THR A 325 0.30 5.41 -21.75
N GLY A 326 1.53 5.78 -21.42
CA GLY A 326 2.00 7.16 -21.26
C GLY A 326 3.46 7.31 -21.69
N ASN A 327 3.91 8.53 -21.95
CA ASN A 327 5.30 8.80 -22.33
C ASN A 327 5.93 9.78 -21.36
N VAL A 328 7.09 9.39 -20.81
CA VAL A 328 7.99 10.32 -20.13
C VAL A 328 8.98 10.86 -21.14
N LEU A 329 9.03 12.18 -21.31
CA LEU A 329 9.84 12.86 -22.33
C LEU A 329 11.07 13.56 -21.74
N ALA A 330 12.06 13.85 -22.57
CA ALA A 330 13.21 14.68 -22.23
C ALA A 330 13.57 15.59 -23.41
N GLU A 331 13.91 16.84 -23.13
CA GLU A 331 14.36 17.85 -24.10
C GLU A 331 15.44 18.71 -23.43
N TRP A 332 16.67 18.71 -23.95
CA TRP A 332 17.72 19.59 -23.45
C TRP A 332 17.52 21.00 -24.00
N THR A 333 17.70 22.01 -23.15
CA THR A 333 17.52 23.42 -23.53
C THR A 333 18.57 24.30 -22.86
N ASP A 334 18.99 25.34 -23.57
CA ASP A 334 19.78 26.47 -23.10
C ASP A 334 18.91 27.58 -22.44
N ASP A 335 17.58 27.45 -22.52
CA ASP A 335 16.65 28.33 -21.83
C ASP A 335 16.55 27.96 -20.34
N GLU A 336 17.23 28.75 -19.50
CA GLU A 336 17.21 28.61 -18.04
C GLU A 336 15.80 28.69 -17.45
N ALA A 337 14.90 29.50 -18.01
CA ALA A 337 13.54 29.65 -17.47
C ALA A 337 12.70 28.38 -17.68
N ARG A 338 12.93 27.64 -18.78
CA ARG A 338 12.25 26.36 -19.06
C ARG A 338 12.81 25.23 -18.20
N SER A 339 14.14 25.15 -18.05
CA SER A 339 14.81 24.08 -17.31
C SER A 339 14.69 24.21 -15.78
N THR A 340 14.62 25.44 -15.25
CA THR A 340 14.46 25.69 -13.79
C THR A 340 13.01 25.65 -13.31
N ARG A 341 12.04 25.49 -14.21
CA ARG A 341 10.62 25.41 -13.84
C ARG A 341 10.35 24.19 -12.97
N ILE A 342 9.89 24.43 -11.75
CA ILE A 342 9.49 23.36 -10.82
C ILE A 342 8.14 22.80 -11.27
N ASN A 343 8.07 21.47 -11.44
CA ASN A 343 6.79 20.79 -11.59
C ASN A 343 6.15 20.61 -10.20
N GLU A 344 4.96 21.17 -10.00
CA GLU A 344 4.28 21.20 -8.69
C GLU A 344 4.02 19.80 -8.12
N ARG A 345 3.58 18.83 -8.95
CA ARG A 345 3.33 17.45 -8.49
C ARG A 345 4.62 16.73 -8.10
N VAL A 346 5.68 16.87 -8.91
CA VAL A 346 6.99 16.28 -8.60
C VAL A 346 7.52 16.84 -7.28
N ALA A 347 7.47 18.16 -7.09
CA ALA A 347 7.92 18.79 -5.86
C ALA A 347 7.10 18.35 -4.65
N HIS A 348 5.77 18.31 -4.77
CA HIS A 348 4.85 17.88 -3.72
C HIS A 348 5.17 16.45 -3.25
N TYR A 349 5.22 15.49 -4.17
CA TYR A 349 5.46 14.09 -3.80
C TYR A 349 6.89 13.81 -3.35
N THR A 350 7.88 14.57 -3.84
CA THR A 350 9.25 14.52 -3.28
C THR A 350 9.23 14.96 -1.82
N GLY A 351 8.51 16.03 -1.49
CA GLY A 351 8.33 16.48 -0.10
C GLY A 351 7.58 15.49 0.79
N GLN A 352 6.55 14.80 0.27
CA GLN A 352 5.83 13.75 1.01
C GLN A 352 6.73 12.53 1.31
N ALA A 353 7.56 12.11 0.35
CA ALA A 353 8.50 11.02 0.57
C ALA A 353 9.56 11.41 1.62
N GLU A 354 10.04 12.66 1.60
CA GLU A 354 10.95 13.18 2.61
C GLU A 354 10.28 13.26 4.00
N LEU A 355 9.01 13.64 4.06
CA LEU A 355 8.21 13.71 5.29
C LEU A 355 8.14 12.34 5.98
N ALA A 356 7.82 11.29 5.22
CA ALA A 356 7.74 9.93 5.75
C ALA A 356 9.07 9.49 6.39
N VAL A 357 10.19 9.72 5.69
CA VAL A 357 11.53 9.39 6.18
C VAL A 357 11.87 10.20 7.44
N ALA A 358 11.60 11.50 7.44
CA ALA A 358 11.89 12.37 8.58
C ALA A 358 11.10 11.97 9.84
N ILE A 359 9.85 11.54 9.69
CA ILE A 359 9.05 11.01 10.81
C ILE A 359 9.67 9.73 11.35
N GLN A 360 9.96 8.76 10.49
CA GLN A 360 10.47 7.44 10.90
C GLN A 360 11.85 7.56 11.56
N GLU A 361 12.77 8.31 10.97
CA GLU A 361 14.09 8.57 11.56
C GLU A 361 13.97 9.33 12.89
N GLY A 362 13.06 10.30 12.97
CA GLY A 362 12.81 11.06 14.20
C GLY A 362 12.27 10.22 15.35
N LEU A 363 11.30 9.34 15.06
CA LEU A 363 10.75 8.41 16.06
C LEU A 363 11.77 7.36 16.48
N GLN A 364 12.54 6.81 15.55
CA GLN A 364 13.61 5.86 15.85
C GLN A 364 14.73 6.50 16.69
N ALA A 365 15.13 7.73 16.38
CA ALA A 365 16.11 8.47 17.19
C ALA A 365 15.59 8.70 18.62
N ARG A 366 14.31 9.06 18.76
CA ARG A 366 13.65 9.25 20.04
C ARG A 366 13.62 7.96 20.87
N GLU A 367 13.28 6.82 20.26
CA GLU A 367 13.28 5.51 20.93
C GLU A 367 14.68 5.15 21.49
N ARG A 368 15.74 5.52 20.77
CA ARG A 368 17.14 5.31 21.19
C ARG A 368 17.66 6.37 22.18
N GLY A 369 16.86 7.37 22.52
CA GLY A 369 17.27 8.49 23.38
C GLY A 369 18.18 9.53 22.71
N ASP A 370 18.29 9.52 21.38
CA ASP A 370 19.01 10.55 20.61
C ASP A 370 18.10 11.77 20.40
N GLU A 371 18.02 12.61 21.42
CA GLU A 371 17.13 13.79 21.43
C GLU A 371 17.48 14.82 20.36
N ASP A 372 18.76 14.97 20.01
CA ASP A 372 19.22 15.94 19.02
C ASP A 372 18.75 15.55 17.61
N THR A 373 18.99 14.29 17.22
CA THR A 373 18.52 13.79 15.92
C THR A 373 16.99 13.76 15.87
N ALA A 374 16.33 13.33 16.96
CA ALA A 374 14.87 13.30 17.03
C ALA A 374 14.26 14.71 16.85
N THR A 375 14.82 15.71 17.53
CA THR A 375 14.36 17.10 17.41
C THR A 375 14.55 17.63 15.98
N ALA A 376 15.72 17.40 15.38
CA ALA A 376 16.01 17.84 14.02
C ALA A 376 15.08 17.19 12.98
N ARG A 377 14.90 15.87 13.06
CA ARG A 377 14.09 15.10 12.09
C ARG A 377 12.60 15.36 12.25
N LEU A 378 12.07 15.37 13.47
CA LEU A 378 10.65 15.71 13.70
C LEU A 378 10.36 17.19 13.43
N GLY A 379 11.34 18.08 13.65
CA GLY A 379 11.25 19.49 13.22
C GLY A 379 11.13 19.62 11.71
N ARG A 380 11.96 18.89 10.95
CA ARG A 380 11.86 18.82 9.48
C ARG A 380 10.52 18.24 9.03
N ALA A 381 10.00 17.22 9.71
CA ALA A 381 8.69 16.66 9.44
C ALA A 381 7.56 17.70 9.62
N VAL A 382 7.62 18.56 10.65
CA VAL A 382 6.64 19.64 10.85
C VAL A 382 6.63 20.62 9.67
N VAL A 383 7.80 21.05 9.19
CA VAL A 383 7.91 21.96 8.03
C VAL A 383 7.30 21.32 6.79
N LEU A 384 7.63 20.05 6.52
CA LEU A 384 7.14 19.34 5.34
C LEU A 384 5.64 19.06 5.41
N ALA A 385 5.10 18.71 6.57
CA ALA A 385 3.68 18.45 6.76
C ALA A 385 2.83 19.72 6.58
N ASP A 386 3.31 20.87 7.08
CA ASP A 386 2.66 22.18 6.91
C ASP A 386 2.67 22.61 5.44
N ALA A 387 3.83 22.54 4.77
CA ALA A 387 3.96 22.87 3.35
C ALA A 387 3.08 21.98 2.45
N ALA A 388 2.93 20.71 2.82
CA ALA A 388 2.05 19.75 2.17
C ALA A 388 0.55 19.98 2.42
N GLY A 389 0.18 20.70 3.49
CA GLY A 389 -1.20 20.78 3.97
C GLY A 389 -1.75 19.44 4.48
N ASN A 390 -0.89 18.56 5.01
CA ASN A 390 -1.31 17.27 5.55
C ASN A 390 -1.76 17.44 7.02
N GLU A 391 -3.03 17.81 7.20
CA GLU A 391 -3.61 18.10 8.52
C GLU A 391 -3.60 16.89 9.46
N GLU A 392 -3.80 15.68 8.94
CA GLU A 392 -3.78 14.46 9.74
C GLU A 392 -2.39 14.24 10.36
N ILE A 393 -1.33 14.26 9.54
CA ILE A 393 0.05 14.12 10.01
C ILE A 393 0.45 15.28 10.90
N THR A 394 0.03 16.50 10.57
CA THR A 394 0.27 17.68 11.42
C THR A 394 -0.35 17.49 12.81
N SER A 395 -1.57 16.99 12.88
CA SER A 395 -2.24 16.69 14.15
C SER A 395 -1.51 15.60 14.93
N LEU A 396 -0.99 14.56 14.27
CA LEU A 396 -0.25 13.48 14.92
C LEU A 396 1.12 13.97 15.44
N LEU A 397 1.85 14.75 14.63
CA LEU A 397 3.12 15.37 15.03
C LEU A 397 2.96 16.22 16.29
N ARG A 398 1.89 17.02 16.39
CA ARG A 398 1.59 17.84 17.59
C ARG A 398 1.36 17.02 18.85
N LYS A 399 1.11 15.70 18.76
CA LYS A 399 1.03 14.83 19.93
C LYS A 399 2.39 14.38 20.43
N VAL A 400 3.39 14.34 19.56
CA VAL A 400 4.77 13.89 19.85
C VAL A 400 5.72 15.05 20.15
N VAL A 401 5.49 16.22 19.54
CA VAL A 401 6.31 17.42 19.73
C VAL A 401 5.47 18.66 20.05
N ASP A 402 6.04 19.58 20.83
CA ASP A 402 5.56 20.95 20.98
C ASP A 402 6.17 21.81 19.87
N VAL A 403 5.33 22.30 18.96
CA VAL A 403 5.78 23.17 17.86
C VAL A 403 5.96 24.59 18.38
N VAL A 404 7.20 25.08 18.37
CA VAL A 404 7.55 26.46 18.76
C VAL A 404 7.44 27.40 17.57
N ASP A 405 7.98 26.97 16.43
CA ASP A 405 7.89 27.69 15.16
C ASP A 405 7.79 26.70 13.99
N PRO A 406 6.61 26.60 13.33
CA PRO A 406 6.42 25.68 12.21
C PRO A 406 7.23 26.07 10.97
N ALA A 407 7.55 27.36 10.76
CA ALA A 407 8.24 27.81 9.55
C ALA A 407 9.71 27.40 9.54
N THR A 408 10.35 27.42 10.71
CA THR A 408 11.75 27.00 10.88
C THR A 408 11.89 25.55 11.30
N GLY A 409 10.78 24.87 11.64
CA GLY A 409 10.80 23.51 12.18
C GLY A 409 11.33 23.46 13.61
N THR A 410 11.28 24.56 14.36
CA THR A 410 11.73 24.60 15.75
C THR A 410 10.69 23.90 16.62
N VAL A 411 11.06 22.74 17.17
CA VAL A 411 10.19 21.91 18.00
C VAL A 411 10.88 21.54 19.31
N ARG A 412 10.09 21.18 20.32
CA ARG A 412 10.56 20.54 21.54
C ARG A 412 9.92 19.16 21.67
N LEU A 413 10.72 18.14 21.93
CA LEU A 413 10.20 16.80 22.18
C LEU A 413 9.34 16.80 23.45
N LYS A 414 8.15 16.21 23.38
CA LYS A 414 7.32 15.99 24.57
C LYS A 414 7.92 14.88 25.41
N LYS A 415 8.01 15.09 26.72
CA LYS A 415 8.59 14.11 27.66
C LYS A 415 7.72 12.87 27.82
N ASN A 416 6.41 13.06 27.90
CA ASN A 416 5.43 11.98 28.08
C ASN A 416 4.52 11.97 26.85
N VAL A 417 4.76 11.04 25.93
CA VAL A 417 3.91 10.82 24.76
C VAL A 417 3.24 9.47 24.93
N ASP A 418 1.95 9.41 24.61
CA ASP A 418 1.21 8.16 24.59
C ASP A 418 1.79 7.23 23.51
N LYS A 419 2.06 5.96 23.86
CA LYS A 419 2.68 5.01 22.93
C LYS A 419 1.83 4.81 21.67
N ALA A 420 0.50 4.84 21.79
CA ALA A 420 -0.38 4.74 20.63
C ALA A 420 -0.28 5.99 19.75
N ASP A 421 0.01 7.19 20.28
CA ASP A 421 0.26 8.40 19.48
C ASP A 421 1.52 8.26 18.64
N GLU A 422 2.62 7.76 19.20
CA GLU A 422 3.86 7.49 18.46
C GLU A 422 3.63 6.41 17.37
N MET A 423 2.98 5.31 17.72
CA MET A 423 2.67 4.24 16.76
C MET A 423 1.69 4.68 15.66
N SER A 424 0.72 5.56 15.99
CA SER A 424 -0.20 6.14 14.98
C SER A 424 0.55 7.04 14.01
N LEU A 425 1.49 7.86 14.51
CA LEU A 425 2.33 8.68 13.66
C LEU A 425 3.25 7.83 12.78
N ASP A 426 3.84 6.77 13.34
CA ASP A 426 4.73 5.88 12.59
C ASP A 426 3.98 5.11 11.49
N THR A 427 2.90 4.40 11.84
CA THR A 427 2.08 3.63 10.88
C THR A 427 1.55 4.49 9.74
N ARG A 428 1.13 5.73 10.04
CA ARG A 428 0.54 6.63 9.04
C ARG A 428 1.55 7.54 8.35
N SER A 429 2.82 7.49 8.73
CA SER A 429 3.90 8.33 8.15
C SER A 429 4.01 8.21 6.63
N THR A 430 3.62 7.08 6.06
CA THR A 430 3.64 6.83 4.61
C THR A 430 2.35 7.25 3.91
N LYS A 431 1.27 7.61 4.61
CA LYS A 431 0.03 8.09 3.98
C LYS A 431 0.24 9.49 3.43
N THR A 432 -0.10 9.68 2.16
CA THR A 432 0.10 10.95 1.46
C THR A 432 -1.23 11.61 1.12
N VAL A 433 -1.18 12.93 0.91
CA VAL A 433 -2.33 13.73 0.48
C VAL A 433 -2.14 14.19 -0.96
N ARG A 434 -3.24 14.33 -1.71
CA ARG A 434 -3.21 14.92 -3.06
C ARG A 434 -2.90 16.41 -3.02
N THR A 435 -2.48 16.96 -4.15
CA THR A 435 -2.30 18.41 -4.29
C THR A 435 -3.67 19.13 -4.26
N ARG A 436 -3.75 20.30 -3.60
CA ARG A 436 -4.99 21.10 -3.48
C ARG A 436 -5.64 21.47 -4.82
N LYS A 437 -4.90 21.46 -5.94
CA LYS A 437 -5.46 21.75 -7.28
C LYS A 437 -6.27 20.58 -7.85
N ASP A 438 -5.97 19.33 -7.48
CA ASP A 438 -6.71 18.17 -7.98
C ASP A 438 -8.15 18.09 -7.42
N GLU A 439 -8.38 18.58 -6.21
CA GLU A 439 -9.73 18.66 -5.62
C GLU A 439 -10.67 19.55 -6.43
N THR A 440 -10.14 20.62 -7.05
CA THR A 440 -10.95 21.52 -7.88
C THR A 440 -11.32 20.95 -9.26
N VAL A 441 -10.56 19.98 -9.77
CA VAL A 441 -10.87 19.32 -11.05
C VAL A 441 -11.97 18.27 -10.87
N ASN A 442 -11.91 17.48 -9.80
CA ASN A 442 -12.96 16.50 -9.49
C ASN A 442 -14.31 17.16 -9.14
N ASN A 443 -14.31 18.30 -8.45
CA ASN A 443 -15.54 19.03 -8.15
C ASN A 443 -16.20 19.71 -9.38
N ARG A 444 -15.44 19.94 -10.47
CA ARG A 444 -16.01 20.43 -11.75
C ARG A 444 -16.55 19.30 -12.62
N ALA A 445 -15.95 18.12 -12.58
CA ALA A 445 -16.45 16.94 -13.29
C ALA A 445 -17.78 16.40 -12.71
N GLN A 446 -18.06 16.64 -11.42
CA GLN A 446 -19.35 16.29 -10.79
C GLN A 446 -20.46 17.35 -10.98
N LYS A 447 -20.19 18.48 -11.65
CA LYS A 447 -21.16 19.55 -11.91
C LYS A 447 -21.29 19.94 -13.39
N GLY A 448 -20.79 19.11 -14.30
CA GLY A 448 -20.87 19.30 -15.74
C GLY A 448 -22.02 18.54 -16.37
#